data_AF-A0A392PZ87-F1
#
_entry.id   AF-A0A392PZ87-F1
#
_cell.length_a   1.000
_cell.length_b   1.000
_cell.length_c   1.000
_cell.angle_alpha   90.00
_cell.angle_beta   90.00
_cell.angle_gamma   90.00
#
_symmetry.space_group_name_H-M   'P 1'
#
loop_
_entity.id
_entity.type
_entity.pdbx_description
1 polymer ?
#
loop_
_entity_poly.entity_id
_entity_poly.type
_entity_poly.pdbx_seq_one_letter_code
_entity_poly.pdbx_strand_id
1 'polypeptide(L)'
;GISMGLGPDGELRYPSHHELPSNRKTQGVGEFQCYDQNMLSLLKQHAESSGNPLWGLGGPHDVPTYDQSPYTSSFFKDGGSWESSYGDFFLSWYSAQLIAHGDSLLSLASSTFG
;
A
#
# COMPACT_ATOMS: atom_id res chain seq x y z
N GLY A 1 -20.52 14.28 -16.31
CA GLY A 1 -19.24 13.60 -16.10
C GLY A 1 -19.52 12.26 -15.45
N ILE A 2 -18.78 11.23 -15.84
CA ILE A 2 -18.81 9.91 -15.18
C ILE A 2 -17.75 9.94 -14.07
N SER A 3 -18.15 9.68 -12.84
CA SER A 3 -17.24 9.53 -11.71
C SER A 3 -17.17 8.05 -11.33
N MET A 4 -15.97 7.49 -11.25
CA MET A 4 -15.75 6.10 -10.88
C MET A 4 -14.95 6.03 -9.58
N GLY A 5 -15.50 5.33 -8.59
CA GLY A 5 -14.81 5.08 -7.33
C GLY A 5 -13.81 3.94 -7.47
N LEU A 6 -12.55 4.17 -7.09
CA LEU A 6 -11.45 3.21 -7.25
C LEU A 6 -10.90 2.69 -5.89
N GLY A 7 -11.66 2.91 -4.80
CA GLY A 7 -11.27 2.55 -3.42
C GLY A 7 -12.22 3.17 -2.37
N PRO A 8 -11.86 3.15 -1.07
CA PRO A 8 -12.67 3.69 0.02
C PRO A 8 -13.00 5.17 -0.23
N ASP A 9 -14.28 5.53 -0.07
CA ASP A 9 -14.85 6.85 -0.38
C ASP A 9 -14.76 7.27 -1.85
N GLY A 10 -14.48 6.32 -2.75
CA GLY A 10 -14.33 6.59 -4.18
C GLY A 10 -12.94 7.08 -4.60
N GLU A 11 -11.99 7.17 -3.66
CA GLU A 11 -10.61 7.56 -3.94
C GLU A 11 -9.74 6.34 -4.31
N LEU A 12 -8.80 6.50 -5.25
CA LEU A 12 -7.80 5.48 -5.57
C LEU A 12 -6.77 5.42 -4.42
N ARG A 13 -7.14 4.74 -3.34
CA ARG A 13 -6.30 4.57 -2.15
C ARG A 13 -6.58 3.22 -1.49
N TYR A 14 -5.59 2.72 -0.77
CA TYR A 14 -5.82 1.60 0.14
C TYR A 14 -6.59 2.08 1.39
N PRO A 15 -7.43 1.21 2.03
CA PRO A 15 -8.10 1.49 3.30
C PRO A 15 -7.11 1.50 4.48
N SER A 16 -6.11 2.38 4.39
CA SER A 16 -4.99 2.52 5.32
C SER A 16 -5.37 3.21 6.63
N HIS A 17 -6.56 3.79 6.71
CA HIS A 17 -7.13 4.36 7.92
C HIS A 17 -8.57 3.86 8.09
N HIS A 18 -8.87 3.27 9.24
CA HIS A 18 -10.25 3.09 9.69
C HIS A 18 -10.64 4.31 10.53
N GLU A 19 -11.82 4.89 10.27
CA GLU A 19 -12.41 5.88 11.18
C GLU A 19 -12.65 5.20 12.54
N LEU A 20 -11.77 5.47 13.50
CA LEU A 20 -11.95 5.01 14.86
C LEU A 20 -13.06 5.84 15.52
N PRO A 21 -13.96 5.22 16.32
CA PRO A 21 -14.96 5.96 17.09
C PRO A 21 -14.27 7.02 17.95
N SER A 22 -14.79 8.24 17.89
CA SER A 22 -14.26 9.45 18.50
C SER A 22 -13.76 9.26 19.95
N ASN A 23 -12.45 9.08 20.14
CA ASN A 23 -11.78 9.55 21.37
C ASN A 23 -10.24 9.59 21.36
N ARG A 24 -9.54 9.21 20.28
CA ARG A 24 -8.08 9.27 20.24
C ARG A 24 -7.61 10.34 19.25
N LYS A 25 -7.09 11.44 19.81
CA LYS A 25 -6.60 12.65 19.14
C LYS A 25 -5.27 12.49 18.37
N THR A 26 -4.82 11.27 18.11
CA THR A 26 -3.61 10.99 17.34
C THR A 26 -3.99 10.21 16.10
N GLN A 27 -3.95 10.88 14.95
CA GLN A 27 -4.00 10.26 13.64
C GLN A 27 -2.73 9.40 13.52
N GLY A 28 -2.85 8.11 13.82
CA GLY A 28 -1.75 7.16 13.64
C GLY A 28 -1.44 7.00 12.16
N VAL A 29 -0.29 6.40 11.85
CA VAL A 29 0.22 6.29 10.47
C VAL A 29 -0.60 5.41 9.54
N GLY A 30 -1.49 4.58 10.07
CA GLY A 30 -2.14 3.51 9.32
C GLY A 30 -1.23 2.30 9.12
N GLU A 31 -1.72 1.30 8.39
CA GLU A 31 -0.97 0.07 8.08
C GLU A 31 -1.05 -0.26 6.59
N PHE A 32 0.00 -0.88 6.05
CA PHE A 32 -0.01 -1.39 4.67
C PHE A 32 -1.12 -2.44 4.49
N GLN A 33 -2.07 -2.18 3.61
CA GLN A 33 -3.18 -3.10 3.32
C GLN A 33 -2.83 -4.01 2.14
N CYS A 34 -1.80 -4.85 2.29
CA CYS A 34 -1.34 -5.80 1.27
C CYS A 34 -1.13 -7.23 1.78
N TYR A 35 -1.72 -7.57 2.93
CA TYR A 35 -1.52 -8.87 3.57
C TYR A 35 -2.56 -9.93 3.16
N ASP A 36 -3.43 -9.65 2.19
CA ASP A 36 -4.29 -10.67 1.60
C ASP A 36 -3.48 -11.63 0.72
N GLN A 37 -4.01 -12.84 0.53
CA GLN A 37 -3.31 -13.90 -0.18
C GLN A 37 -2.94 -13.53 -1.62
N ASN A 38 -3.74 -12.71 -2.30
CA ASN A 38 -3.48 -12.33 -3.69
C ASN A 38 -2.35 -11.31 -3.76
N MET A 39 -2.41 -10.26 -2.93
CA MET A 39 -1.34 -9.25 -2.87
C MET A 39 0.00 -9.85 -2.43
N LEU A 40 0.00 -10.78 -1.47
CA LEU A 40 1.22 -11.49 -1.06
C LEU A 40 1.79 -12.36 -2.20
N SER A 41 0.93 -13.00 -3.00
CA SER A 41 1.36 -13.75 -4.19
C SER A 41 2.01 -12.83 -5.23
N LEU A 42 1.41 -11.66 -5.48
CA LEU A 42 1.93 -10.66 -6.41
C LEU A 42 3.26 -10.07 -5.91
N LEU A 43 3.39 -9.82 -4.61
CA LEU A 43 4.64 -9.38 -3.98
C LEU A 43 5.74 -10.42 -4.17
N LYS A 44 5.43 -11.70 -3.93
CA LYS A 44 6.37 -12.80 -4.10
C LYS A 44 6.86 -12.90 -5.55
N GLN A 45 5.95 -12.83 -6.52
CA GLN A 45 6.31 -12.87 -7.94
C GLN A 45 7.20 -11.68 -8.32
N HIS A 46 6.90 -10.47 -7.81
CA HIS A 46 7.71 -9.28 -8.07
C HIS A 46 9.11 -9.37 -7.45
N ALA A 47 9.21 -9.97 -6.27
CA ALA A 47 10.49 -10.22 -5.58
C ALA A 47 11.35 -11.22 -6.36
N GLU A 48 10.76 -12.30 -6.87
CA GLU A 48 11.42 -13.27 -7.73
C GLU A 48 11.91 -12.64 -9.03
N SER A 49 11.08 -11.83 -9.71
CA SER A 49 11.48 -11.14 -10.95
C SER A 49 12.58 -10.10 -10.74
N SER A 50 12.64 -9.50 -9.55
CA SER A 50 13.64 -8.51 -9.17
C SER A 50 14.95 -9.13 -8.67
N GLY A 51 15.07 -10.47 -8.71
CA GLY A 51 16.25 -11.19 -8.26
C GLY A 51 16.45 -11.25 -6.75
N ASN A 52 15.44 -10.83 -5.97
CA ASN A 52 15.49 -10.74 -4.51
C ASN A 52 14.31 -11.50 -3.87
N PRO A 53 14.23 -12.84 -4.01
CA PRO A 53 13.06 -13.62 -3.59
C PRO A 53 12.75 -13.51 -2.09
N LEU A 54 13.75 -13.21 -1.26
CA LEU A 54 13.57 -13.01 0.18
C LEU A 54 12.72 -11.78 0.52
N TRP A 55 12.67 -10.78 -0.37
CA TRP A 55 11.84 -9.59 -0.19
C TRP A 55 10.35 -9.87 -0.40
N GLY A 56 10.01 -11.02 -0.97
CA GLY A 56 8.65 -11.47 -1.25
C GLY A 56 7.98 -12.25 -0.13
N LEU A 57 8.66 -12.43 1.01
CA LEU A 57 8.17 -13.25 2.12
C LEU A 57 7.08 -12.56 2.95
N GLY A 58 6.92 -11.25 2.80
CA GLY A 58 5.92 -10.44 3.49
C GLY A 58 6.21 -8.95 3.35
N GLY A 59 5.30 -8.13 3.88
CA GLY A 59 5.50 -6.69 3.99
C GLY A 59 6.58 -6.32 5.04
N PRO A 60 6.94 -5.04 5.14
CA PRO A 60 7.93 -4.56 6.09
C PRO A 60 7.52 -4.90 7.53
N HIS A 61 8.48 -5.42 8.30
CA HIS A 61 8.25 -5.96 9.65
C HIS A 61 8.43 -4.92 10.76
N ASP A 62 9.00 -3.78 10.43
CA ASP A 62 9.35 -2.70 11.35
C ASP A 62 8.46 -1.46 11.20
N VAL A 63 7.23 -1.66 10.71
CA VAL A 63 6.19 -0.63 10.60
C VAL A 63 5.43 -0.42 11.93
N PRO A 64 4.90 0.78 12.19
CA PRO A 64 4.05 1.02 13.34
C PRO A 64 2.69 0.33 13.15
N THR A 65 2.00 0.04 14.25
CA THR A 65 0.58 -0.34 14.20
C THR A 65 -0.31 0.88 13.99
N TYR A 66 -1.55 0.65 13.57
CA TYR A 66 -2.55 1.68 13.23
C TYR A 66 -2.60 2.92 14.14
N ASP A 67 -2.46 2.74 15.44
CA ASP A 67 -2.63 3.75 16.49
C ASP A 67 -1.31 4.39 16.97
N GLN A 68 -0.18 3.98 16.38
CA GLN A 68 1.14 4.46 16.76
C GLN A 68 1.62 5.65 15.92
N SER A 69 2.46 6.48 16.54
CA SER A 69 3.13 7.61 15.88
C SER A 69 4.17 7.11 14.88
N PRO A 70 4.41 7.79 13.75
CA PRO A 70 5.43 7.38 12.76
C PRO A 70 6.81 7.15 13.38
N TYR A 71 7.13 7.90 14.44
CA TYR A 71 8.41 7.84 15.13
C TYR A 71 8.52 6.71 16.18
N THR A 72 7.48 5.89 16.40
CA THR A 72 7.62 4.72 17.29
C THR A 72 8.38 3.61 16.60
N SER A 73 8.12 3.40 15.31
CA SER A 73 8.76 2.36 14.50
C SER A 73 10.08 2.83 13.89
N SER A 74 10.87 1.90 13.36
CA SER A 74 12.09 2.22 12.62
C SER A 74 11.83 2.47 11.14
N PHE A 75 10.67 2.07 10.60
CA PHE A 75 10.40 2.15 9.18
C PHE A 75 10.30 3.59 8.67
N PHE A 76 9.60 4.49 9.38
CA PHE A 76 9.30 5.87 8.90
C PHE A 76 10.20 6.98 9.47
N LYS A 77 11.28 6.64 10.17
CA LYS A 77 12.23 7.63 10.70
C LYS A 77 13.19 8.10 9.60
N ASP A 78 13.81 9.26 9.79
CA ASP A 78 14.96 9.67 8.97
C ASP A 78 16.07 8.61 9.04
N GLY A 79 16.55 8.13 7.89
CA GLY A 79 17.47 6.98 7.84
C GLY A 79 16.83 5.63 8.17
N GLY A 80 15.50 5.57 8.19
CA GLY A 80 14.73 4.36 8.47
C GLY A 80 14.70 3.38 7.30
N SER A 81 14.03 2.23 7.51
CA SER A 81 13.99 1.15 6.51
C SER A 81 13.30 1.57 5.20
N TRP A 82 12.48 2.63 5.21
CA TRP A 82 11.89 3.21 3.99
C TRP A 82 12.93 3.75 3.00
N GLU A 83 14.11 4.17 3.47
CA GLU A 83 15.22 4.67 2.62
C GLU A 83 16.13 3.53 2.14
N SER A 84 15.92 2.29 2.60
CA SER A 84 16.71 1.14 2.18
C SER A 84 16.29 0.65 0.78
N SER A 85 17.15 -0.17 0.15
CA SER A 85 16.79 -0.82 -1.14
C SER A 85 15.54 -1.68 -1.04
N TYR A 86 15.26 -2.29 0.12
CA TYR A 86 14.02 -3.02 0.36
C TYR A 86 12.82 -2.07 0.49
N GLY A 87 13.00 -0.93 1.18
CA GLY A 87 11.99 0.10 1.31
C GLY A 87 11.57 0.65 -0.05
N ASP A 88 12.54 1.02 -0.88
CA ASP A 88 12.30 1.49 -2.26
C ASP A 88 11.59 0.42 -3.11
N PHE A 89 12.06 -0.83 -3.05
CA PHE A 89 11.41 -1.97 -3.72
C PHE A 89 9.94 -2.12 -3.30
N PHE A 90 9.67 -2.17 -2.00
CA PHE A 90 8.34 -2.43 -1.48
C PHE A 90 7.38 -1.26 -1.75
N LEU A 91 7.83 -0.02 -1.54
CA LEU A 91 7.01 1.18 -1.76
C LEU A 91 6.74 1.39 -3.26
N SER A 92 7.72 1.13 -4.12
CA SER A 92 7.53 1.18 -5.58
C SER A 92 6.54 0.12 -6.05
N TRP A 93 6.67 -1.12 -5.57
CA TRP A 93 5.70 -2.18 -5.86
C TRP A 93 4.29 -1.82 -5.37
N TYR A 94 4.16 -1.41 -4.11
CA TYR A 94 2.87 -1.13 -3.49
C TYR A 94 2.12 0.02 -4.19
N SER A 95 2.82 1.08 -4.55
CA SER A 95 2.25 2.19 -5.32
C SER A 95 1.92 1.80 -6.76
N ALA A 96 2.76 0.99 -7.42
CA ALA A 96 2.49 0.49 -8.78
C ALA A 96 1.24 -0.40 -8.85
N GLN A 97 0.99 -1.23 -7.84
CA GLN A 97 -0.23 -2.06 -7.77
C GLN A 97 -1.50 -1.21 -7.77
N LEU A 98 -1.48 -0.08 -7.05
CA LEU A 98 -2.59 0.86 -7.01
C LEU A 98 -2.79 1.56 -8.36
N ILE A 99 -1.70 1.98 -9.02
CA ILE A 99 -1.75 2.60 -10.35
C ILE A 99 -2.32 1.62 -11.40
N ALA A 100 -1.84 0.37 -11.41
CA ALA A 100 -2.31 -0.66 -12.34
C ALA A 100 -3.80 -0.99 -12.14
N HIS A 101 -4.28 -0.95 -10.89
CA HIS A 101 -5.70 -1.08 -10.59
C HIS A 101 -6.53 0.05 -11.21
N GLY A 102 -6.07 1.31 -11.05
CA GLY A 102 -6.72 2.47 -11.66
C GLY A 102 -6.76 2.41 -13.18
N ASP A 103 -5.64 2.04 -13.81
CA ASP A 103 -5.53 1.95 -15.28
C ASP A 103 -6.46 0.87 -15.88
N SER A 104 -6.56 -0.29 -15.21
CA SER A 104 -7.48 -1.37 -15.63
C SER A 104 -8.94 -0.92 -15.62
N LEU A 105 -9.36 -0.20 -14.57
CA LEU A 105 -10.73 0.29 -14.44
C LEU A 105 -11.05 1.43 -15.42
N LEU A 106 -10.11 2.36 -15.63
CA LEU A 106 -10.24 3.43 -16.62
C LEU A 106 -10.32 2.87 -18.05
N SER A 107 -9.50 1.87 -18.37
CA SER A 107 -9.51 1.21 -19.68
C SER A 107 -10.85 0.50 -19.95
N LEU A 108 -11.39 -0.22 -18.96
CA LEU A 108 -12.70 -0.86 -19.07
C LEU A 108 -13.81 0.16 -19.30
N ALA A 109 -13.80 1.27 -18.56
CA ALA A 109 -14.78 2.34 -18.71
C ALA A 109 -14.69 3.02 -20.08
N SER A 110 -13.47 3.30 -20.57
CA SER A 110 -13.26 3.84 -21.91
C SER A 110 -13.77 2.89 -23.00
N SER A 111 -13.65 1.57 -22.84
CA SER A 111 -14.17 0.61 -23.82
C SER A 111 -15.69 0.45 -23.79
N THR A 112 -16.32 0.73 -22.66
CA THR A 112 -17.77 0.56 -22.45
C THR A 112 -18.55 1.83 -22.79
N PHE A 113 -17.95 2.99 -22.53
CA PHE A 113 -18.62 4.30 -22.62
C PHE A 113 -17.93 5.29 -23.57
N GLY A 114 -16.80 4.93 -24.18
CA GLY A 114 -16.14 5.70 -25.25
C GLY A 114 -16.64 5.29 -26.63
#